data_AF-A0A355D8N9-F1
#
_entry.id   AF-A0A355D8N9-F1
#
_cell.length_a   1.000
_cell.length_b   1.000
_cell.length_c   1.000
_cell.angle_alpha   90.00
_cell.angle_beta   90.00
_cell.angle_gamma   90.00
#
_symmetry.space_group_name_H-M   'P 1'
#
loop_
_entity.id
_entity.type
_entity.pdbx_description
1 polymer ?
#
loop_
_entity_poly.entity_id
_entity_poly.type
_entity_poly.pdbx_seq_one_letter_code
_entity_poly.pdbx_strand_id
1 'polypeptide(L)'
;MGNINMYRQANPCKDAYLSEDYISLFVQYDRDLVSELNDIEYACAFRVSDIDYIVSVRTINYDDFIRNFKDKFTIDVSFPYTLSAVQPIDAANITQFHGETFLNLTGKGTIATIIDTGIDYLNPQFQYPDGTTRIVAIWDQTIESNVANNDPIAFFGTIYSREDINRAIQTSIQGGNPYDIVPSRDELGHGTNMAGLVGARGLNGVIGGAPDCEFLIIKLKEAKTSNLKLVGVNNRRSTPIFEGIDIYLATRFTINYNDVNLLKPMSILLSTGTNWGGHEGLTSIEQDIDFFSTRKGLVFVTNTGNQGASLTHVSGRFLKSNSL
;
A
#
# COMPACT_ATOMS: atom_id res chain seq x y z
N MET A 1 6.19 -12.03 33.63
CA MET A 1 7.11 -10.95 33.21
C MET A 1 7.71 -11.38 31.88
N GLY A 2 7.02 -11.08 30.79
CA GLY A 2 7.42 -11.47 29.44
C GLY A 2 8.53 -10.55 28.91
N ASN A 3 9.52 -11.14 28.25
CA ASN A 3 10.71 -10.48 27.74
C ASN A 3 10.36 -9.35 26.75
N ILE A 4 10.46 -8.11 27.21
CA ILE A 4 10.42 -6.87 26.39
C ILE A 4 11.76 -6.67 25.63
N ASN A 5 12.77 -7.52 25.87
CA ASN A 5 14.13 -7.33 25.38
C ASN A 5 14.49 -8.02 24.05
N MET A 6 13.53 -8.56 23.29
CA MET A 6 13.82 -9.21 22.00
C MET A 6 13.89 -8.25 20.79
N TYR A 7 13.55 -6.97 20.96
CA TYR A 7 13.35 -6.02 19.84
C TYR A 7 14.55 -5.11 19.51
N ARG A 8 15.75 -5.40 20.03
CA ARG A 8 16.98 -4.60 19.77
C ARG A 8 17.96 -5.25 18.79
N GLN A 9 17.68 -6.45 18.29
CA GLN A 9 18.44 -7.06 17.20
C GLN A 9 17.75 -6.73 15.87
N ALA A 10 18.53 -6.35 14.85
CA ALA A 10 18.05 -6.26 13.49
C ALA A 10 17.30 -7.56 13.15
N ASN A 11 16.02 -7.45 12.77
CA ASN A 11 15.24 -8.61 12.37
C ASN A 11 15.82 -9.11 11.03
N PRO A 12 16.49 -10.27 10.98
CA PRO A 12 17.18 -10.71 9.76
C PRO A 12 16.22 -10.84 8.56
N CYS A 13 14.93 -11.09 8.82
CA CYS A 13 13.89 -11.15 7.80
C CYS A 13 13.58 -9.80 7.16
N LYS A 14 13.60 -8.72 7.96
CA LYS A 14 13.39 -7.36 7.49
C LYS A 14 14.53 -6.95 6.54
N ASP A 15 15.77 -7.20 6.96
CA ASP A 15 16.95 -6.88 6.15
C ASP A 15 16.95 -7.69 4.85
N ALA A 16 16.57 -8.97 4.90
CA ALA A 16 16.39 -9.79 3.71
C ALA A 16 15.26 -9.26 2.81
N TYR A 17 14.12 -8.82 3.38
CA TYR A 17 13.02 -8.26 2.61
C TYR A 17 13.43 -7.01 1.82
N LEU A 18 14.20 -6.11 2.44
CA LEU A 18 14.62 -4.85 1.82
C LEU A 18 15.85 -5.00 0.89
N SER A 19 16.60 -6.09 0.99
CA SER A 19 17.82 -6.31 0.21
C SER A 19 17.54 -6.74 -1.23
N GLU A 20 18.34 -6.18 -2.16
CA GLU A 20 18.40 -6.59 -3.57
C GLU A 20 19.05 -7.97 -3.78
N ASP A 21 19.70 -8.53 -2.76
CA ASP A 21 20.23 -9.90 -2.83
C ASP A 21 19.12 -10.96 -2.72
N TYR A 22 17.92 -10.55 -2.33
CA TYR A 22 16.77 -11.41 -2.08
C TYR A 22 15.58 -11.01 -2.95
N ILE A 23 14.81 -12.01 -3.34
CA ILE A 23 13.48 -11.87 -3.91
C ILE A 23 12.42 -12.11 -2.83
N SER A 24 11.31 -11.40 -2.93
CA SER A 24 10.16 -11.55 -2.04
C SER A 24 9.04 -12.30 -2.74
N LEU A 25 8.51 -13.31 -2.07
CA LEU A 25 7.42 -14.15 -2.54
C LEU A 25 6.25 -14.07 -1.57
N PHE A 26 5.03 -14.12 -2.09
CA PHE A 26 3.87 -14.39 -1.27
C PHE A 26 3.65 -15.90 -1.20
N VAL A 27 3.38 -16.42 -0.01
CA VAL A 27 3.20 -17.85 0.23
C VAL A 27 1.96 -18.08 1.08
N GLN A 28 1.11 -19.01 0.65
CA GLN A 28 -0.01 -19.49 1.47
C GLN A 28 0.25 -20.91 1.96
N TYR A 29 0.25 -21.06 3.28
CA TYR A 29 0.53 -22.32 3.94
C TYR A 29 -0.20 -22.38 5.29
N ASP A 30 -0.83 -23.51 5.60
CA ASP A 30 -1.64 -23.68 6.81
C ASP A 30 -0.83 -24.13 8.04
N ARG A 31 0.50 -24.18 7.93
CA ARG A 31 1.42 -24.56 9.00
C ARG A 31 2.46 -23.47 9.26
N ASP A 32 3.20 -23.65 10.34
CA ASP A 32 4.22 -22.70 10.79
C ASP A 32 5.45 -22.67 9.87
N LEU A 33 5.36 -21.89 8.79
CA LEU A 33 6.45 -21.69 7.84
C LEU A 33 7.67 -21.01 8.47
N VAL A 34 7.47 -20.18 9.50
CA VAL A 34 8.58 -19.47 10.16
C VAL A 34 9.50 -20.48 10.82
N SER A 35 8.92 -21.43 11.56
CA SER A 35 9.68 -22.52 12.18
C SER A 35 10.32 -23.45 11.14
N GLU A 36 9.62 -23.77 10.04
CA GLU A 36 10.16 -24.65 8.99
C GLU A 36 11.35 -24.03 8.23
N LEU A 37 11.40 -22.70 8.09
CA LEU A 37 12.50 -22.00 7.42
C LEU A 37 13.61 -21.52 8.36
N ASN A 38 13.47 -21.71 9.68
CA ASN A 38 14.41 -21.17 10.66
C ASN A 38 15.87 -21.66 10.48
N ASP A 39 16.05 -22.88 9.98
CA ASP A 39 17.37 -23.49 9.74
C ASP A 39 17.87 -23.30 8.29
N ILE A 40 17.15 -22.53 7.47
CA ILE A 40 17.49 -22.30 6.06
C ILE A 40 18.09 -20.89 5.91
N GLU A 41 19.42 -20.80 5.90
CA GLU A 41 20.14 -19.52 5.88
C GLU A 41 19.85 -18.61 4.66
N TYR A 42 19.33 -19.17 3.58
CA TYR A 42 19.03 -18.44 2.35
C TYR A 42 17.57 -18.01 2.24
N ALA A 43 16.71 -18.31 3.22
CA ALA A 43 15.30 -17.97 3.20
C ALA A 43 14.82 -17.49 4.57
N CYS A 44 13.85 -16.59 4.59
CA CYS A 44 13.16 -16.19 5.81
C CYS A 44 11.69 -15.92 5.53
N ALA A 45 10.81 -16.30 6.45
CA ALA A 45 9.37 -16.01 6.37
C ALA A 45 8.95 -14.98 7.41
N PHE A 46 8.09 -14.06 6.97
CA PHE A 46 7.34 -13.16 7.81
C PHE A 46 5.86 -13.53 7.75
N ARG A 47 5.25 -13.86 8.89
CA ARG A 47 3.83 -14.23 8.95
C ARG A 47 2.95 -12.97 8.90
N VAL A 48 2.05 -12.89 7.95
CA VAL A 48 1.11 -11.76 7.76
C VAL A 48 -0.28 -12.08 8.28
N SER A 49 -0.72 -13.32 8.09
CA SER A 49 -2.03 -13.80 8.55
C SER A 49 -1.90 -15.23 9.08
N ASP A 50 -3.02 -15.89 9.36
CA ASP A 50 -2.97 -17.27 9.80
C ASP A 50 -2.36 -18.23 8.77
N ILE A 51 -2.56 -17.94 7.49
CA ILE A 51 -2.09 -18.78 6.37
C ILE A 51 -1.15 -18.04 5.41
N ASP A 52 -1.06 -16.71 5.48
CA ASP A 52 -0.29 -15.92 4.53
C ASP A 52 1.07 -15.50 5.09
N TYR A 53 2.11 -15.69 4.28
CA TYR A 53 3.50 -15.39 4.59
C TYR A 53 4.15 -14.58 3.47
N ILE A 54 5.04 -13.66 3.83
CA ILE A 54 6.01 -13.08 2.92
C ILE A 54 7.32 -13.79 3.12
N VAL A 55 7.84 -14.40 2.06
CA VAL A 55 9.09 -15.17 2.11
C VAL A 55 10.17 -14.45 1.30
N SER A 56 11.25 -14.08 1.97
CA SER A 56 12.45 -13.52 1.34
C SER A 56 13.41 -14.67 1.06
N VAL A 57 13.80 -14.88 -0.20
CA VAL A 57 14.71 -15.94 -0.65
C VAL A 57 15.91 -15.32 -1.36
N ARG A 58 17.14 -15.74 -1.05
CA ARG A 58 18.33 -15.29 -1.79
C ARG A 58 18.15 -15.60 -3.27
N THR A 59 18.42 -14.60 -4.11
CA THR A 59 18.30 -14.68 -5.57
C THR A 59 18.96 -15.91 -6.17
N ILE A 60 20.18 -16.24 -5.75
CA ILE A 60 20.94 -17.40 -6.22
C ILE A 60 20.33 -18.76 -5.85
N ASN A 61 19.45 -18.80 -4.84
CA ASN A 61 18.82 -20.01 -4.33
C ASN A 61 17.34 -20.14 -4.73
N TYR A 62 16.81 -19.22 -5.55
CA TYR A 62 15.40 -19.23 -5.95
C TYR A 62 14.97 -20.57 -6.57
N ASP A 63 15.71 -21.06 -7.57
CA ASP A 63 15.36 -22.31 -8.26
C ASP A 63 15.38 -23.52 -7.32
N ASP A 64 16.35 -23.55 -6.39
CA ASP A 64 16.42 -24.58 -5.34
C ASP A 64 15.22 -24.50 -4.40
N PHE A 65 14.86 -23.29 -3.97
CA PHE A 65 13.70 -23.07 -3.11
C PHE A 65 12.41 -23.54 -3.78
N ILE A 66 12.15 -23.12 -5.02
CA ILE A 66 10.96 -23.55 -5.77
C ILE A 66 10.94 -25.07 -5.95
N ARG A 67 12.06 -25.70 -6.32
CA ARG A 67 12.10 -27.17 -6.47
C ARG A 67 11.77 -27.92 -5.19
N ASN A 68 12.23 -27.42 -4.04
CA ASN A 68 12.07 -28.10 -2.75
C ASN A 68 10.69 -27.86 -2.10
N PHE A 69 10.02 -26.75 -2.46
CA PHE A 69 8.84 -26.29 -1.73
C PHE A 69 7.57 -26.10 -2.58
N LYS A 70 7.63 -26.11 -3.91
CA LYS A 70 6.46 -25.89 -4.78
C LYS A 70 5.26 -26.80 -4.52
N ASP A 71 5.50 -28.01 -4.00
CA ASP A 71 4.45 -29.01 -3.75
C ASP A 71 3.93 -28.95 -2.30
N LYS A 72 4.49 -28.07 -1.47
CA LYS A 72 4.12 -27.93 -0.04
C LYS A 72 3.15 -26.78 0.21
N PHE A 73 3.22 -25.71 -0.58
CA PHE A 73 2.44 -24.51 -0.41
C PHE A 73 2.21 -23.77 -1.72
N THR A 74 1.23 -22.87 -1.73
CA THR A 74 0.94 -22.01 -2.87
C THR A 74 1.90 -20.83 -2.86
N ILE A 75 2.44 -20.48 -4.04
CA ILE A 75 3.36 -19.35 -4.22
C ILE A 75 2.73 -18.39 -5.23
N ASP A 76 2.70 -17.10 -4.87
CA ASP A 76 2.40 -16.00 -5.78
C ASP A 76 3.63 -15.08 -5.88
N VAL A 77 4.00 -14.71 -7.11
CA VAL A 77 5.15 -13.85 -7.37
C VAL A 77 4.71 -12.40 -7.37
N SER A 78 5.57 -11.50 -6.91
CA SER A 78 5.18 -10.10 -6.85
C SER A 78 5.12 -9.45 -8.23
N PHE A 79 3.93 -9.02 -8.64
CA PHE A 79 3.73 -8.32 -9.91
C PHE A 79 4.12 -6.83 -9.84
N PRO A 80 4.55 -6.24 -10.97
CA PRO A 80 4.89 -4.83 -11.04
C PRO A 80 3.64 -3.99 -11.24
N TYR A 81 3.48 -2.96 -10.42
CA TYR A 81 2.38 -1.99 -10.48
C TYR A 81 2.90 -0.61 -10.88
N THR A 82 2.09 0.13 -11.63
CA THR A 82 2.40 1.52 -12.05
C THR A 82 1.25 2.45 -11.71
N LEU A 83 1.52 3.75 -11.66
CA LEU A 83 0.52 4.77 -11.34
C LEU A 83 -0.53 4.89 -12.44
N SER A 84 -1.76 5.13 -12.03
CA SER A 84 -2.85 5.52 -12.93
C SER A 84 -2.74 6.97 -13.37
N ALA A 85 -3.56 7.38 -14.33
CA ALA A 85 -3.59 8.78 -14.75
C ALA A 85 -4.48 9.57 -13.79
N VAL A 86 -4.05 10.77 -13.43
CA VAL A 86 -4.89 11.72 -12.69
C VAL A 86 -5.84 12.38 -13.67
N GLN A 87 -7.15 12.18 -13.51
CA GLN A 87 -8.20 12.87 -14.28
C GLN A 87 -9.03 13.77 -13.32
N PRO A 88 -9.33 15.03 -13.68
CA PRO A 88 -10.03 15.96 -12.79
C PRO A 88 -11.49 15.59 -12.44
N ILE A 89 -11.97 16.11 -11.30
CA ILE A 89 -13.35 15.98 -10.78
C ILE A 89 -14.44 16.49 -11.73
N ASP A 90 -14.13 17.40 -12.64
CA ASP A 90 -15.12 17.93 -13.60
C ASP A 90 -15.75 16.81 -14.45
N ALA A 91 -15.08 15.66 -14.59
CA ALA A 91 -15.61 14.47 -15.25
C ALA A 91 -16.64 13.69 -14.39
N ALA A 92 -16.66 13.86 -13.07
CA ALA A 92 -17.45 13.05 -12.11
C ALA A 92 -18.69 13.76 -11.55
N ASN A 93 -18.88 15.06 -11.80
CA ASN A 93 -20.07 15.86 -11.40
C ASN A 93 -20.45 15.75 -9.89
N ILE A 94 -19.46 15.57 -9.01
CA ILE A 94 -19.64 15.29 -7.57
C ILE A 94 -20.11 16.53 -6.78
N THR A 95 -19.91 17.74 -7.31
CA THR A 95 -20.28 19.01 -6.64
C THR A 95 -21.77 19.13 -6.32
N GLN A 96 -22.64 18.34 -6.95
CA GLN A 96 -24.08 18.31 -6.64
C GLN A 96 -24.42 17.78 -5.25
N PHE A 97 -23.49 17.10 -4.56
CA PHE A 97 -23.69 16.58 -3.20
C PHE A 97 -23.18 17.52 -2.09
N HIS A 98 -22.59 18.67 -2.45
CA HIS A 98 -22.11 19.69 -1.52
C HIS A 98 -22.98 20.95 -1.64
N GLY A 99 -23.55 21.45 -0.53
CA GLY A 99 -24.32 22.70 -0.50
C GLY A 99 -25.70 22.59 0.17
N GLU A 100 -26.56 23.62 -0.03
CA GLU A 100 -27.93 23.73 0.50
C GLU A 100 -28.94 22.78 -0.17
N THR A 101 -28.58 21.51 -0.25
CA THR A 101 -29.50 20.42 -0.58
C THR A 101 -29.80 19.60 0.67
N PHE A 102 -30.90 18.84 0.67
CA PHE A 102 -31.39 18.05 1.82
C PHE A 102 -30.36 17.04 2.41
N LEU A 103 -29.26 16.76 1.69
CA LEU A 103 -28.19 15.86 2.08
C LEU A 103 -26.85 16.63 2.11
N ASN A 104 -26.44 17.12 3.27
CA ASN A 104 -25.11 17.71 3.46
C ASN A 104 -24.09 16.61 3.79
N LEU A 105 -23.71 15.81 2.79
CA LEU A 105 -22.78 14.69 2.95
C LEU A 105 -21.36 15.14 2.62
N THR A 106 -20.53 15.32 3.65
CA THR A 106 -19.16 15.84 3.50
C THR A 106 -18.07 14.80 3.76
N GLY A 107 -18.43 13.55 4.10
CA GLY A 107 -17.49 12.52 4.53
C GLY A 107 -17.05 12.62 5.99
N LYS A 108 -17.68 13.50 6.78
CA LYS A 108 -17.39 13.61 8.21
C LYS A 108 -17.58 12.27 8.92
N GLY A 109 -16.56 11.84 9.67
CA GLY A 109 -16.58 10.59 10.42
C GLY A 109 -16.14 9.36 9.63
N THR A 110 -15.70 9.52 8.37
CA THR A 110 -15.12 8.46 7.56
C THR A 110 -13.62 8.66 7.35
N ILE A 111 -12.90 7.58 7.02
CA ILE A 111 -11.49 7.62 6.64
C ILE A 111 -11.36 7.31 5.15
N ALA A 112 -10.59 8.10 4.43
CA ALA A 112 -10.09 7.78 3.11
C ALA A 112 -8.64 7.30 3.23
N THR A 113 -8.40 6.03 2.92
CA THR A 113 -7.05 5.48 2.82
C THR A 113 -6.51 5.69 1.41
N ILE A 114 -5.32 6.28 1.29
CA ILE A 114 -4.63 6.50 0.02
C ILE A 114 -3.35 5.65 0.03
N ILE A 115 -3.29 4.64 -0.83
CA ILE A 115 -2.10 3.81 -1.05
C ILE A 115 -1.45 4.24 -2.36
N ASP A 116 -0.40 5.08 -2.26
CA ASP A 116 0.16 5.79 -3.42
C ASP A 116 1.60 6.29 -3.13
N THR A 117 2.02 7.43 -3.70
CA THR A 117 3.36 8.03 -3.56
C THR A 117 3.57 8.85 -2.29
N GLY A 118 2.58 8.88 -1.41
CA GLY A 118 2.59 9.66 -0.17
C GLY A 118 1.66 10.87 -0.22
N ILE A 119 1.92 11.84 0.66
CA ILE A 119 1.15 13.10 0.71
C ILE A 119 2.05 14.27 1.11
N ASP A 120 1.80 15.45 0.57
CA ASP A 120 2.24 16.72 1.16
C ASP A 120 1.36 17.07 2.37
N TYR A 121 1.75 16.60 3.55
CA TYR A 121 1.00 16.81 4.79
C TYR A 121 1.00 18.27 5.28
N LEU A 122 1.89 19.12 4.73
CA LEU A 122 1.93 20.55 5.05
C LEU A 122 0.87 21.35 4.28
N ASN A 123 0.27 20.75 3.24
CA ASN A 123 -0.76 21.41 2.45
C ASN A 123 -2.01 21.70 3.31
N PRO A 124 -2.44 22.98 3.44
CA PRO A 124 -3.61 23.36 4.24
C PRO A 124 -4.93 22.73 3.77
N GLN A 125 -4.99 22.19 2.55
CA GLN A 125 -6.14 21.42 2.09
C GLN A 125 -6.39 20.18 2.95
N PHE A 126 -5.37 19.60 3.59
CA PHE A 126 -5.49 18.37 4.40
C PHE A 126 -5.50 18.64 5.91
N GLN A 127 -5.72 19.90 6.30
CA GLN A 127 -5.80 20.33 7.70
C GLN A 127 -7.24 20.69 8.08
N TYR A 128 -7.56 20.63 9.35
CA TYR A 128 -8.73 21.22 9.96
C TYR A 128 -8.61 22.76 10.00
N PRO A 129 -9.72 23.50 10.17
CA PRO A 129 -9.69 24.97 10.24
C PRO A 129 -8.80 25.53 11.35
N ASP A 130 -8.56 24.77 12.42
CA ASP A 130 -7.67 25.13 13.53
C ASP A 130 -6.17 24.92 13.23
N GLY A 131 -5.84 24.41 12.04
CA GLY A 131 -4.46 24.14 11.61
C GLY A 131 -3.93 22.76 12.02
N THR A 132 -4.73 21.93 12.70
CA THR A 132 -4.36 20.53 12.97
C THR A 132 -4.59 19.65 11.75
N THR A 133 -3.90 18.51 11.64
CA THR A 133 -4.02 17.61 10.48
C THR A 133 -5.30 16.78 10.48
N ARG A 134 -5.84 16.50 9.28
CA ARG A 134 -6.87 15.47 9.04
C ARG A 134 -6.27 14.09 8.75
N ILE A 135 -4.93 13.99 8.71
CA ILE A 135 -4.23 12.74 8.46
C ILE A 135 -4.09 11.98 9.79
N VAL A 136 -4.70 10.80 9.88
CA VAL A 136 -4.70 9.98 11.11
C VAL A 136 -3.37 9.27 11.33
N ALA A 137 -2.70 8.87 10.25
CA ALA A 137 -1.35 8.33 10.24
C ALA A 137 -0.78 8.33 8.81
N ILE A 138 0.55 8.30 8.71
CA ILE A 138 1.29 8.04 7.48
C ILE A 138 2.14 6.80 7.73
N TRP A 139 2.00 5.74 6.92
CA TRP A 139 3.03 4.72 6.82
C TRP A 139 3.90 5.00 5.60
N ASP A 140 5.16 5.34 5.84
CA ASP A 140 6.14 5.55 4.78
C ASP A 140 7.05 4.33 4.66
N GLN A 141 6.83 3.53 3.62
CA GLN A 141 7.61 2.32 3.34
C GLN A 141 9.04 2.62 2.89
N THR A 142 9.39 3.87 2.60
CA THR A 142 10.72 4.27 2.12
C THR A 142 11.65 4.72 3.24
N ILE A 143 11.13 4.93 4.45
CA ILE A 143 11.89 5.51 5.56
C ILE A 143 12.02 4.49 6.67
N GLU A 144 13.25 4.03 6.89
CA GLU A 144 13.57 3.17 8.02
C GLU A 144 13.90 4.01 9.25
N SER A 145 13.27 3.71 10.38
CA SER A 145 13.60 4.30 11.66
C SER A 145 13.82 3.23 12.72
N ASN A 146 14.53 3.62 13.78
CA ASN A 146 14.76 2.78 14.96
C ASN A 146 13.59 2.85 15.95
N VAL A 147 12.49 3.50 15.58
CA VAL A 147 11.30 3.58 16.43
C VAL A 147 10.60 2.23 16.39
N ALA A 148 10.41 1.62 17.56
CA ALA A 148 9.70 0.36 17.64
C ALA A 148 8.26 0.55 17.12
N ASN A 149 7.92 -0.19 16.08
CA ASN A 149 6.55 -0.33 15.61
C ASN A 149 5.95 -1.62 16.18
N ASN A 150 4.78 -1.51 16.81
CA ASN A 150 4.06 -2.67 17.36
C ASN A 150 3.02 -3.23 16.37
N ASP A 151 2.89 -2.64 15.18
CA ASP A 151 2.00 -3.16 14.14
C ASP A 151 2.58 -4.47 13.56
N PRO A 152 1.79 -5.57 13.55
CA PRO A 152 2.25 -6.87 13.10
C PRO A 152 2.43 -6.97 11.57
N ILE A 153 2.01 -5.97 10.79
CA ILE A 153 2.12 -5.94 9.34
C ILE A 153 3.25 -5.01 8.90
N ALA A 154 3.39 -3.84 9.52
CA ALA A 154 4.39 -2.84 9.16
C ALA A 154 5.76 -3.12 9.81
N PHE A 155 6.37 -4.26 9.47
CA PHE A 155 7.69 -4.69 9.94
C PHE A 155 8.88 -3.92 9.31
N PHE A 156 8.61 -3.06 8.32
CA PHE A 156 9.54 -2.15 7.67
C PHE A 156 8.87 -0.79 7.42
N GLY A 157 9.66 0.19 6.99
CA GLY A 157 9.23 1.58 6.90
C GLY A 157 9.01 2.21 8.28
N THR A 158 8.37 3.37 8.29
CA THR A 158 8.07 4.13 9.51
C THR A 158 6.63 4.62 9.50
N ILE A 159 5.95 4.46 10.64
CA ILE A 159 4.62 5.02 10.85
C ILE A 159 4.76 6.34 11.62
N TYR A 160 4.16 7.40 11.09
CA TYR A 160 4.01 8.69 11.73
C TYR A 160 2.57 8.86 12.18
N SER A 161 2.38 9.09 13.47
CA SER A 161 1.08 9.33 14.07
C SER A 161 0.54 10.73 13.74
N ARG A 162 -0.75 10.96 13.95
CA ARG A 162 -1.35 12.30 13.92
C ARG A 162 -0.58 13.29 14.79
N GLU A 163 -0.14 12.85 15.97
CA GLU A 163 0.61 13.67 16.92
C GLU A 163 1.98 14.07 16.33
N ASP A 164 2.67 13.16 15.66
CA ASP A 164 3.93 13.46 14.96
C ASP A 164 3.72 14.49 13.85
N ILE A 165 2.67 14.31 13.05
CA ILE A 165 2.33 15.20 11.94
C ILE A 165 1.95 16.59 12.46
N ASN A 166 1.13 16.68 13.51
CA ASN A 166 0.79 17.95 14.15
C ASN A 166 2.02 18.66 14.73
N ARG A 167 2.94 17.92 15.37
CA ARG A 167 4.21 18.49 15.84
C ARG A 167 5.04 19.03 14.67
N ALA A 168 5.14 18.28 13.58
CA ALA A 168 5.83 18.73 12.36
C ALA A 168 5.20 20.02 11.80
N ILE A 169 3.87 20.07 11.65
CA ILE A 169 3.15 21.28 11.19
C ILE A 169 3.45 22.48 12.11
N GLN A 170 3.39 22.30 13.43
CA GLN A 170 3.71 23.37 14.38
C GLN A 170 5.15 23.84 14.27
N THR A 171 6.11 22.92 14.11
CA THR A 171 7.52 23.26 13.85
C THR A 171 7.66 24.09 12.56
N SER A 172 6.93 23.75 11.49
CA SER A 172 6.92 24.54 10.26
C SER A 172 6.39 25.95 10.48
N ILE A 173 5.30 26.11 11.24
CA ILE A 173 4.70 27.42 11.55
C ILE A 173 5.67 28.30 12.36
N GLN A 174 6.47 27.69 13.22
CA GLN A 174 7.49 28.37 14.04
C GLN A 174 8.78 28.68 13.28
N GLY A 175 8.85 28.37 11.97
CA GLY A 175 10.02 28.61 11.13
C GLY A 175 11.12 27.53 11.21
N GLY A 176 10.84 26.41 11.87
CA GLY A 176 11.72 25.24 11.90
C GLY A 176 11.50 24.29 10.71
N ASN A 177 12.29 23.21 10.64
CA ASN A 177 12.15 22.19 9.60
C ASN A 177 11.17 21.07 10.04
N PRO A 178 9.97 20.95 9.45
CA PRO A 178 9.02 19.89 9.80
C PRO A 178 9.55 18.48 9.48
N TYR A 179 10.44 18.37 8.49
CA TYR A 179 10.99 17.10 8.02
C TYR A 179 12.01 16.47 8.98
N ASP A 180 12.46 17.20 10.00
CA ASP A 180 13.25 16.62 11.09
C ASP A 180 12.38 15.74 12.02
N ILE A 181 11.05 15.92 11.99
CA ILE A 181 10.07 15.15 12.78
C ILE A 181 9.39 14.11 11.90
N VAL A 182 8.82 14.54 10.77
CA VAL A 182 8.17 13.66 9.78
C VAL A 182 8.87 13.88 8.44
N PRO A 183 9.93 13.10 8.13
CA PRO A 183 10.69 13.23 6.89
C PRO A 183 9.95 12.77 5.64
N SER A 184 8.75 12.18 5.77
CA SER A 184 7.92 11.74 4.65
C SER A 184 7.54 12.91 3.74
N ARG A 185 7.70 12.72 2.44
CA ARG A 185 7.39 13.68 1.39
C ARG A 185 6.75 12.96 0.21
N ASP A 186 5.92 13.66 -0.55
CA ASP A 186 5.45 13.16 -1.85
C ASP A 186 6.21 13.87 -2.96
N GLU A 187 7.36 13.31 -3.36
CA GLU A 187 8.21 13.91 -4.39
C GLU A 187 7.64 13.78 -5.80
N LEU A 188 6.73 12.81 -6.01
CA LEU A 188 6.07 12.57 -7.29
C LEU A 188 4.77 13.38 -7.42
N GLY A 189 4.13 13.70 -6.31
CA GLY A 189 2.90 14.49 -6.23
C GLY A 189 1.61 13.72 -6.58
N HIS A 190 1.71 12.46 -6.99
CA HIS A 190 0.56 11.68 -7.45
C HIS A 190 -0.42 11.39 -6.30
N GLY A 191 0.08 10.94 -5.16
CA GLY A 191 -0.72 10.67 -3.96
C GLY A 191 -1.35 11.93 -3.38
N THR A 192 -0.63 13.05 -3.39
CA THR A 192 -1.17 14.37 -3.02
C THR A 192 -2.32 14.80 -3.92
N ASN A 193 -2.19 14.60 -5.24
CA ASN A 193 -3.25 14.89 -6.19
C ASN A 193 -4.48 13.99 -5.95
N MET A 194 -4.27 12.68 -5.74
CA MET A 194 -5.36 11.74 -5.41
C MET A 194 -6.08 12.11 -4.12
N ALA A 195 -5.34 12.42 -3.05
CA ALA A 195 -5.91 12.89 -1.79
C ALA A 195 -6.71 14.20 -1.98
N GLY A 196 -6.24 15.08 -2.86
CA GLY A 196 -6.95 16.30 -3.26
C GLY A 196 -8.30 16.01 -3.91
N LEU A 197 -8.34 15.10 -4.88
CA LEU A 197 -9.60 14.66 -5.53
C LEU A 197 -10.56 14.05 -4.50
N VAL A 198 -10.04 13.26 -3.56
CA VAL A 198 -10.85 12.59 -2.55
C VAL A 198 -11.43 13.58 -1.55
N GLY A 199 -10.63 14.49 -0.99
CA GLY A 199 -11.09 15.28 0.15
C GLY A 199 -10.39 16.61 0.36
N ALA A 200 -9.94 17.30 -0.68
CA ALA A 200 -9.52 18.70 -0.54
C ALA A 200 -10.61 19.55 0.14
N ARG A 201 -10.22 20.41 1.08
CA ARG A 201 -11.14 21.15 1.94
C ARG A 201 -11.97 22.22 1.22
N GLY A 202 -11.57 22.64 0.02
CA GLY A 202 -12.23 23.75 -0.69
C GLY A 202 -11.43 25.06 -0.70
N LEU A 203 -10.18 25.08 -0.20
CA LEU A 203 -9.37 26.30 -0.28
C LEU A 203 -9.07 26.63 -1.73
N ASN A 204 -9.09 27.93 -2.06
CA ASN A 204 -8.85 28.44 -3.42
C ASN A 204 -9.76 27.80 -4.50
N GLY A 205 -10.97 27.36 -4.12
CA GLY A 205 -11.95 26.79 -5.05
C GLY A 205 -11.75 25.32 -5.41
N VAL A 206 -10.78 24.63 -4.80
CA VAL A 206 -10.55 23.19 -5.03
C VAL A 206 -11.16 22.37 -3.90
N ILE A 207 -12.28 21.70 -4.17
CA ILE A 207 -13.02 20.86 -3.23
C ILE A 207 -13.01 19.40 -3.70
N GLY A 208 -12.65 18.48 -2.80
CA GLY A 208 -12.73 17.04 -3.05
C GLY A 208 -14.14 16.49 -2.84
N GLY A 209 -14.37 15.23 -3.17
CA GLY A 209 -15.70 14.60 -3.02
C GLY A 209 -16.14 14.35 -1.57
N ALA A 210 -15.21 14.31 -0.62
CA ALA A 210 -15.44 14.12 0.81
C ALA A 210 -14.58 15.12 1.63
N PRO A 211 -14.91 16.42 1.59
CA PRO A 211 -14.05 17.48 2.11
C PRO A 211 -13.82 17.46 3.62
N ASP A 212 -14.61 16.71 4.39
CA ASP A 212 -14.48 16.54 5.85
C ASP A 212 -14.02 15.12 6.26
N CYS A 213 -13.59 14.27 5.32
CA CYS A 213 -13.02 12.98 5.68
C CYS A 213 -11.65 13.13 6.36
N GLU A 214 -11.27 12.11 7.12
CA GLU A 214 -9.90 11.93 7.60
C GLU A 214 -9.09 11.06 6.62
N PHE A 215 -7.76 11.12 6.67
CA PHE A 215 -6.90 10.40 5.74
C PHE A 215 -5.98 9.41 6.46
N LEU A 216 -5.89 8.17 5.96
CA LEU A 216 -4.80 7.25 6.26
C LEU A 216 -3.91 7.17 5.02
N ILE A 217 -2.62 7.46 5.14
CA ILE A 217 -1.74 7.54 3.97
C ILE A 217 -0.70 6.44 4.05
N ILE A 218 -0.52 5.71 2.95
CA ILE A 218 0.56 4.75 2.79
C ILE A 218 1.38 5.19 1.58
N LYS A 219 2.62 5.60 1.82
CA LYS A 219 3.61 5.85 0.77
C LYS A 219 4.30 4.53 0.45
N LEU A 220 4.10 4.05 -0.78
CA LEU A 220 4.72 2.84 -1.27
C LEU A 220 6.20 3.03 -1.56
N LYS A 221 7.01 2.01 -1.25
CA LYS A 221 8.38 1.95 -1.75
C LYS A 221 8.40 1.46 -3.20
N GLU A 222 9.43 1.85 -3.92
CA GLU A 222 9.66 1.31 -5.25
C GLU A 222 10.03 -0.19 -5.21
N ALA A 223 9.63 -0.93 -6.25
CA ALA A 223 9.89 -2.36 -6.37
C ALA A 223 11.39 -2.66 -6.40
N LYS A 224 11.78 -3.77 -5.74
CA LYS A 224 13.16 -4.26 -5.80
C LYS A 224 13.52 -4.69 -7.22
N THR A 225 14.74 -4.38 -7.63
CA THR A 225 15.28 -4.81 -8.93
C THR A 225 15.33 -6.33 -9.03
N SER A 226 15.64 -7.03 -7.95
CA SER A 226 15.62 -8.50 -7.88
C SER A 226 14.25 -9.09 -8.25
N ASN A 227 13.17 -8.57 -7.66
CA ASN A 227 11.80 -8.98 -7.95
C ASN A 227 11.37 -8.61 -9.37
N LEU A 228 11.73 -7.42 -9.86
CA LEU A 228 11.44 -7.00 -11.23
C LEU A 228 12.11 -7.92 -12.27
N LYS A 229 13.36 -8.34 -12.04
CA LYS A 229 14.07 -9.29 -12.90
C LYS A 229 13.39 -10.65 -12.95
N LEU A 230 12.84 -11.12 -11.81
CA LEU A 230 12.12 -12.39 -11.74
C LEU A 230 10.92 -12.43 -12.69
N VAL A 231 10.24 -11.30 -12.87
CA VAL A 231 9.11 -11.13 -13.80
C VAL A 231 9.54 -10.55 -15.16
N GLY A 232 10.83 -10.63 -15.51
CA GLY A 232 11.33 -10.25 -16.83
C GLY A 232 11.47 -8.73 -17.08
N VAL A 233 11.30 -7.89 -16.06
CA VAL A 233 11.52 -6.44 -16.14
C VAL A 233 12.99 -6.14 -15.84
N ASN A 234 13.83 -6.22 -16.89
CA ASN A 234 15.28 -6.06 -16.77
C ASN A 234 15.76 -4.61 -16.77
N ASN A 235 14.98 -3.69 -17.34
CA ASN A 235 15.36 -2.29 -17.52
C ASN A 235 14.29 -1.38 -16.94
N ARG A 236 14.51 -0.93 -15.70
CA ARG A 236 13.71 0.11 -15.07
C ARG A 236 13.94 1.43 -15.81
N ARG A 237 12.91 1.92 -16.50
CA ARG A 237 12.92 3.29 -17.06
C ARG A 237 12.70 4.31 -15.95
N SER A 238 12.64 5.59 -16.28
CA SER A 238 12.28 6.68 -15.36
C SER A 238 10.81 6.66 -14.89
N THR A 239 10.17 5.49 -14.89
CA THR A 239 8.79 5.30 -14.44
C THR A 239 8.82 4.65 -13.06
N PRO A 240 8.15 5.22 -12.06
CA PRO A 240 7.97 4.57 -10.77
C PRO A 240 7.24 3.23 -10.95
N ILE A 241 7.85 2.15 -10.46
CA ILE A 241 7.26 0.81 -10.42
C ILE A 241 7.21 0.38 -8.95
N PHE A 242 6.04 -0.07 -8.52
CA PHE A 242 5.76 -0.57 -7.17
C PHE A 242 5.58 -2.08 -7.21
N GLU A 243 5.79 -2.72 -6.07
CA GLU A 243 5.75 -4.17 -5.93
C GLU A 243 4.40 -4.59 -5.34
N GLY A 244 3.76 -5.61 -5.93
CA GLY A 244 2.45 -6.09 -5.47
C GLY A 244 2.45 -6.51 -4.00
N ILE A 245 3.54 -7.09 -3.50
CA ILE A 245 3.64 -7.50 -2.09
C ILE A 245 3.59 -6.27 -1.16
N ASP A 246 4.18 -5.14 -1.55
CA ASP A 246 4.10 -3.90 -0.77
C ASP A 246 2.67 -3.33 -0.74
N ILE A 247 1.93 -3.47 -1.85
CA ILE A 247 0.52 -3.06 -1.96
C ILE A 247 -0.38 -4.00 -1.14
N TYR A 248 -0.10 -5.30 -1.16
CA TYR A 248 -0.75 -6.28 -0.31
C TYR A 248 -0.53 -5.93 1.17
N LEU A 249 0.71 -5.69 1.59
CA LEU A 249 1.03 -5.28 2.97
C LEU A 249 0.38 -3.94 3.33
N ALA A 250 0.32 -2.97 2.41
CA ALA A 250 -0.42 -1.71 2.59
C ALA A 250 -1.93 -1.95 2.85
N THR A 251 -2.53 -2.88 2.11
CA THR A 251 -3.92 -3.28 2.29
C THR A 251 -4.13 -3.95 3.65
N ARG A 252 -3.27 -4.90 4.02
CA ARG A 252 -3.29 -5.58 5.33
C ARG A 252 -3.10 -4.61 6.50
N PHE A 253 -2.18 -3.66 6.36
CA PHE A 253 -1.95 -2.60 7.35
C PHE A 253 -3.20 -1.75 7.54
N THR A 254 -3.85 -1.39 6.43
CA THR A 254 -5.10 -0.61 6.45
C THR A 254 -6.23 -1.35 7.17
N ILE A 255 -6.36 -2.65 6.91
CA ILE A 255 -7.34 -3.50 7.59
C ILE A 255 -7.03 -3.60 9.08
N ASN A 256 -5.77 -3.86 9.45
CA ASN A 256 -5.35 -3.90 10.85
C ASN A 256 -5.64 -2.56 11.54
N TYR A 257 -5.34 -1.44 10.88
CA TYR A 257 -5.66 -0.10 11.37
C TYR A 257 -7.18 0.06 11.58
N ASN A 258 -8.01 -0.43 10.66
CA ASN A 258 -9.47 -0.37 10.81
C ASN A 258 -9.96 -1.20 12.01
N ASP A 259 -9.42 -2.42 12.18
CA ASP A 259 -9.79 -3.34 13.25
C ASP A 259 -9.44 -2.78 14.64
N VAL A 260 -8.27 -2.15 14.80
CA VAL A 260 -7.85 -1.55 16.08
C VAL A 260 -8.54 -0.20 16.39
N ASN A 261 -9.06 0.51 15.37
CA ASN A 261 -9.69 1.82 15.51
C ASN A 261 -11.22 1.78 15.43
N LEU A 262 -11.85 0.74 16.00
CA LEU A 262 -13.30 0.62 16.18
C LEU A 262 -14.12 0.57 14.89
N LEU A 263 -13.56 0.03 13.79
CA LEU A 263 -14.28 -0.18 12.53
C LEU A 263 -14.92 1.10 11.97
N LYS A 264 -14.22 2.23 12.08
CA LYS A 264 -14.63 3.48 11.42
C LYS A 264 -14.87 3.22 9.92
N PRO A 265 -15.97 3.72 9.32
CA PRO A 265 -16.18 3.56 7.88
C PRO A 265 -15.00 4.10 7.08
N MET A 266 -14.49 3.28 6.16
CA MET A 266 -13.24 3.50 5.47
C MET A 266 -13.36 3.14 3.98
N SER A 267 -12.90 4.05 3.12
CA SER A 267 -12.71 3.81 1.70
C SER A 267 -11.22 3.71 1.40
N ILE A 268 -10.79 2.66 0.71
CA ILE A 268 -9.39 2.40 0.37
C ILE A 268 -9.21 2.65 -1.12
N LEU A 269 -8.46 3.68 -1.47
CA LEU A 269 -8.12 4.01 -2.85
C LEU A 269 -6.79 3.36 -3.25
N LEU A 270 -6.87 2.46 -4.23
CA LEU A 270 -5.73 1.86 -4.93
C LEU A 270 -5.62 2.53 -6.31
N SER A 271 -4.74 3.53 -6.40
CA SER A 271 -4.51 4.31 -7.63
C SER A 271 -3.31 3.81 -8.45
N THR A 272 -2.86 2.59 -8.16
CA THR A 272 -1.91 1.82 -8.96
C THR A 272 -2.63 0.70 -9.72
N GLY A 273 -2.01 0.21 -10.79
CA GLY A 273 -2.56 -0.89 -11.59
C GLY A 273 -1.47 -1.71 -12.27
N THR A 274 -1.84 -2.93 -12.68
CA THR A 274 -0.96 -3.84 -13.42
C THR A 274 -1.71 -4.56 -14.53
N ASN A 275 -1.00 -4.93 -15.59
CA ASN A 275 -1.49 -5.85 -16.62
C ASN A 275 -1.12 -7.30 -16.33
N TRP A 276 -0.27 -7.54 -15.32
CA TRP A 276 0.15 -8.87 -14.92
C TRP A 276 -0.96 -9.58 -14.16
N GLY A 277 -1.12 -10.88 -14.43
CA GLY A 277 -2.17 -11.72 -13.83
C GLY A 277 -3.19 -12.21 -14.85
N GLY A 278 -4.08 -13.09 -14.40
CA GLY A 278 -5.15 -13.68 -15.22
C GLY A 278 -6.37 -12.77 -15.39
N HIS A 279 -6.46 -11.66 -14.63
CA HIS A 279 -7.63 -10.77 -14.57
C HIS A 279 -8.92 -11.50 -14.18
N GLU A 280 -8.80 -12.52 -13.33
CA GLU A 280 -9.87 -13.44 -12.93
C GLU A 280 -10.08 -13.51 -11.42
N GLY A 281 -9.42 -12.64 -10.64
CA GLY A 281 -9.63 -12.55 -9.19
C GLY A 281 -8.87 -13.59 -8.37
N LEU A 282 -7.79 -14.15 -8.91
CA LEU A 282 -7.06 -15.28 -8.29
C LEU A 282 -5.70 -14.89 -7.69
N THR A 283 -5.22 -13.67 -7.90
CA THR A 283 -3.98 -13.21 -7.24
C THR A 283 -4.21 -12.93 -5.76
N SER A 284 -3.13 -12.95 -4.98
CA SER A 284 -3.15 -12.68 -3.54
C SER A 284 -3.85 -11.36 -3.17
N ILE A 285 -3.56 -10.27 -3.89
CA ILE A 285 -4.21 -8.97 -3.68
C ILE A 285 -5.70 -9.03 -4.04
N GLU A 286 -6.06 -9.64 -5.18
CA GLU A 286 -7.46 -9.70 -5.63
C GLU A 286 -8.32 -10.49 -4.64
N GLN A 287 -7.83 -11.64 -4.15
CA GLN A 287 -8.54 -12.46 -3.18
C GLN A 287 -8.71 -11.74 -1.84
N ASP A 288 -7.70 -11.00 -1.38
CA ASP A 288 -7.82 -10.18 -0.18
C ASP A 288 -8.85 -9.07 -0.36
N ILE A 289 -8.81 -8.35 -1.49
CA ILE A 289 -9.82 -7.32 -1.79
C ILE A 289 -11.22 -7.93 -1.79
N ASP A 290 -11.43 -9.08 -2.46
CA ASP A 290 -12.72 -9.77 -2.49
C ASP A 290 -13.19 -10.13 -1.08
N PHE A 291 -12.34 -10.80 -0.29
CA PHE A 291 -12.65 -11.20 1.08
C PHE A 291 -12.97 -10.02 2.00
N PHE A 292 -12.13 -8.97 1.99
CA PHE A 292 -12.31 -7.83 2.89
C PHE A 292 -13.43 -6.90 2.43
N SER A 293 -13.78 -6.87 1.15
CA SER A 293 -14.90 -6.07 0.62
C SER A 293 -16.26 -6.50 1.17
N THR A 294 -16.40 -7.73 1.70
CA THR A 294 -17.63 -8.17 2.35
C THR A 294 -17.82 -7.57 3.74
N ARG A 295 -16.81 -6.89 4.30
CA ARG A 295 -16.88 -6.27 5.63
C ARG A 295 -17.69 -4.98 5.57
N LYS A 296 -18.64 -4.85 6.50
CA LYS A 296 -19.45 -3.64 6.62
C LYS A 296 -18.57 -2.43 6.95
N GLY A 297 -18.73 -1.36 6.18
CA GLY A 297 -18.00 -0.10 6.40
C GLY A 297 -16.61 -0.07 5.78
N LEU A 298 -16.20 -1.11 5.04
CA LEU A 298 -14.97 -1.11 4.26
C LEU A 298 -15.30 -1.16 2.77
N VAL A 299 -14.75 -0.24 1.99
CA VAL A 299 -14.94 -0.19 0.54
C VAL A 299 -13.59 -0.06 -0.13
N PHE A 300 -13.33 -0.90 -1.13
CA PHE A 300 -12.18 -0.77 -2.00
C PHE A 300 -12.57 -0.03 -3.28
N VAL A 301 -11.78 0.97 -3.63
CA VAL A 301 -11.92 1.76 -4.85
C VAL A 301 -10.65 1.59 -5.66
N THR A 302 -10.78 1.02 -6.85
CA THR A 302 -9.66 0.82 -7.78
C THR A 302 -9.96 1.52 -9.10
N ASN A 303 -8.92 1.68 -9.91
CA ASN A 303 -9.00 2.25 -11.25
C ASN A 303 -9.26 1.15 -12.31
N THR A 304 -9.73 1.54 -13.49
CA THR A 304 -9.88 0.64 -14.65
C THR A 304 -8.61 0.57 -15.52
N GLY A 305 -7.51 1.20 -15.07
CA GLY A 305 -6.27 1.35 -15.82
C GLY A 305 -6.33 2.30 -17.02
N ASN A 306 -5.15 2.68 -17.51
CA ASN A 306 -4.96 3.57 -18.67
C ASN A 306 -4.72 2.81 -19.99
N GLN A 307 -4.97 1.50 -20.01
CA GLN A 307 -4.48 0.61 -21.08
C GLN A 307 -5.51 0.38 -22.20
N GLY A 308 -6.71 0.95 -22.09
CA GLY A 308 -7.80 0.71 -23.07
C GLY A 308 -7.43 1.05 -24.51
N ALA A 309 -6.54 2.02 -24.73
CA ALA A 309 -6.05 2.42 -26.06
C ALA A 309 -4.54 2.17 -26.28
N SER A 310 -3.87 1.44 -25.39
CA SER A 310 -2.40 1.27 -25.43
C SER A 310 -1.90 0.17 -26.38
N LEU A 311 -2.82 -0.57 -27.01
CA LEU A 311 -2.51 -1.71 -27.90
C LEU A 311 -1.69 -2.82 -27.20
N THR A 312 -1.80 -2.96 -25.88
CA THR A 312 -1.09 -3.99 -25.09
C THR A 312 -1.92 -5.23 -24.80
N HIS A 313 -3.15 -5.34 -25.35
CA HIS A 313 -4.04 -6.47 -25.15
C HIS A 313 -4.55 -7.02 -26.49
N VAL A 314 -4.58 -8.36 -26.61
CA VAL A 314 -5.18 -9.08 -27.73
C VAL A 314 -6.10 -10.16 -27.18
N SER A 315 -7.23 -10.39 -27.83
CA SER A 315 -8.15 -11.47 -27.49
C SER A 315 -8.22 -12.50 -28.62
N GLY A 316 -8.53 -13.74 -28.27
CA GLY A 316 -8.66 -14.84 -29.22
C GLY A 316 -9.55 -15.95 -28.69
N ARG A 317 -10.04 -16.79 -29.59
CA ARG A 317 -10.80 -18.00 -29.25
C ARG A 317 -10.13 -19.20 -29.90
N PHE A 318 -9.79 -20.21 -29.11
CA PHE A 318 -9.32 -21.48 -29.65
C PHE A 318 -10.46 -22.16 -30.45
N LEU A 319 -10.25 -22.35 -31.75
CA LEU A 319 -11.26 -22.95 -32.65
C LEU A 319 -11.18 -24.48 -32.70
N LYS A 320 -10.01 -25.02 -32.37
CA LYS A 320 -9.75 -26.46 -32.31
C LYS A 320 -8.66 -26.69 -31.27
N SER A 321 -8.92 -27.58 -30.32
CA SER A 321 -7.88 -28.17 -29.49
C SER A 321 -7.37 -29.40 -30.22
N ASN A 322 -6.09 -29.40 -30.61
CA ASN A 322 -5.41 -30.65 -30.96
C ASN A 322 -4.83 -31.18 -29.65
N SER A 323 -5.68 -31.75 -28.79
CA SER A 323 -5.19 -32.56 -27.68
C SER A 323 -4.52 -33.80 -28.25
N LEU A 324 -3.26 -34.01 -27.86
CA LEU A 324 -2.56 -35.29 -27.87
C LEU A 324 -3.18 -36.23 -26.84
#